data_AF-A0A5N8XYJ8-F1
#
_entry.id   AF-A0A5N8XYJ8-F1
#
_cell.length_a   1.000
_cell.length_b   1.000
_cell.length_c   1.000
_cell.angle_alpha   90.00
_cell.angle_beta   90.00
_cell.angle_gamma   90.00
#
_symmetry.space_group_name_H-M   'P 1'
#
loop_
_entity.id
_entity.type
_entity.pdbx_description
1 polymer ?
#
loop_
_entity_poly.entity_id
_entity_poly.type
_entity_poly.pdbx_seq_one_letter_code
_entity_poly.pdbx_strand_id
1 'polypeptide(L)'
;LMVHKSTHHFDLVNWWLDSRPETVYAQGGLFFYGDEAGGRRGLARNYDRAHGSPAAQDDPFAVHLTDSAVLSALYLDAEAEDGYHRDQNVFAPGVTIEDDMAVLVRYVSGATLTYHLTAYAPWEGYRIAFNGSEGRIELLVEESTWTRPRARTNGSDPVLHGAEVDDTAGRTELLLRRFWEPPREIKVATGEGGHGGGDVRMLADLFGERPTAPDPLGRAADAADGARSLVTGLASNRSFELGLPVPTRDLLDL
;
A
#
# COMPACT_ATOMS: atom_id res chain seq x y z
N LEU A 1 -6.74 -0.53 7.70
CA LEU A 1 -5.65 -0.50 6.69
C LEU A 1 -5.65 -1.71 5.76
N MET A 2 -5.86 -2.94 6.26
CA MET A 2 -5.78 -4.16 5.44
C MET A 2 -6.68 -4.17 4.21
N VAL A 3 -7.93 -3.69 4.30
CA VAL A 3 -8.83 -3.55 3.14
C VAL A 3 -8.22 -2.67 2.05
N HIS A 4 -7.58 -1.57 2.41
CA HIS A 4 -6.93 -0.69 1.44
C HIS A 4 -5.70 -1.39 0.85
N LYS A 5 -4.83 -1.98 1.66
CA LYS A 5 -3.60 -2.62 1.14
C LYS A 5 -3.87 -3.94 0.40
N SER A 6 -5.04 -4.57 0.62
CA SER A 6 -5.44 -5.77 -0.10
C SER A 6 -5.75 -5.50 -1.57
N THR A 7 -6.37 -4.36 -1.89
CA THR A 7 -6.65 -3.95 -3.27
C THR A 7 -5.41 -3.42 -4.01
N HIS A 8 -4.22 -3.50 -3.40
CA HIS A 8 -2.95 -3.18 -4.05
C HIS A 8 -2.09 -4.43 -4.17
N HIS A 9 -1.54 -4.92 -3.06
CA HIS A 9 -0.55 -6.00 -3.10
C HIS A 9 -1.17 -7.36 -3.39
N PHE A 10 -2.33 -7.64 -2.80
CA PHE A 10 -2.96 -8.95 -2.94
C PHE A 10 -3.68 -9.08 -4.27
N ASP A 11 -4.16 -7.98 -4.85
CA ASP A 11 -4.61 -7.93 -6.24
C ASP A 11 -3.50 -8.39 -7.20
N LEU A 12 -2.31 -7.79 -7.09
CA LEU A 12 -1.14 -8.20 -7.89
C LEU A 12 -0.79 -9.67 -7.68
N VAL A 13 -0.81 -10.17 -6.44
CA VAL A 13 -0.51 -11.58 -6.16
C VAL A 13 -1.56 -12.52 -6.73
N ASN A 14 -2.86 -12.18 -6.62
CA ASN A 14 -3.94 -12.97 -7.22
C ASN A 14 -3.72 -13.10 -8.74
N TRP A 15 -3.43 -11.97 -9.40
CA TRP A 15 -3.15 -11.92 -10.83
C TRP A 15 -1.90 -12.72 -11.21
N TRP A 16 -0.76 -12.51 -10.53
CA TRP A 16 0.49 -13.22 -10.81
C TRP A 16 0.40 -14.74 -10.60
N LEU A 17 -0.41 -15.18 -9.63
CA LEU A 17 -0.63 -16.60 -9.37
C LEU A 17 -1.76 -17.20 -10.21
N ASP A 18 -2.54 -16.36 -10.91
CA ASP A 18 -3.82 -16.74 -11.53
C ASP A 18 -4.68 -17.58 -10.56
N SER A 19 -4.84 -17.06 -9.35
CA SER A 19 -5.42 -17.81 -8.23
C SER A 19 -6.14 -16.89 -7.25
N ARG A 20 -6.93 -17.51 -6.37
CA ARG A 20 -7.75 -16.80 -5.38
C ARG A 20 -7.47 -17.28 -3.96
N PRO A 21 -7.60 -16.39 -2.97
CA PRO A 21 -7.38 -16.73 -1.57
C PRO A 21 -8.48 -17.70 -1.08
N GLU A 22 -8.08 -18.75 -0.37
CA GLU A 22 -8.96 -19.77 0.21
C GLU A 22 -9.12 -19.58 1.73
N THR A 23 -8.02 -19.33 2.43
CA THR A 23 -8.02 -19.13 3.89
C THR A 23 -6.96 -18.11 4.26
N VAL A 24 -7.31 -17.22 5.17
CA VAL A 24 -6.44 -16.14 5.66
C VAL A 24 -6.33 -16.24 7.17
N TYR A 25 -5.10 -16.18 7.67
CA TYR A 25 -4.82 -15.98 9.09
C TYR A 25 -3.97 -14.72 9.25
N ALA A 26 -4.27 -13.89 10.24
CA ALA A 26 -3.58 -12.64 10.42
C ALA A 26 -3.35 -12.32 11.91
N GLN A 27 -2.21 -11.69 12.19
CA GLN A 27 -1.90 -11.08 13.48
C GLN A 27 -1.37 -9.66 13.23
N GLY A 28 -1.80 -8.71 14.05
CA GLY A 28 -1.37 -7.33 13.91
C GLY A 28 -1.74 -6.53 15.14
N GLY A 29 -1.27 -5.29 15.19
CA GLY A 29 -1.59 -4.39 16.27
C GLY A 29 -1.21 -2.95 15.95
N LEU A 30 -1.62 -2.06 16.86
CA LEU A 30 -1.19 -0.67 16.88
C LEU A 30 0.07 -0.55 17.74
N PHE A 31 1.22 -0.55 17.09
CA PHE A 31 2.53 -0.56 17.73
C PHE A 31 3.17 0.84 17.82
N PHE A 32 3.10 1.62 16.75
CA PHE A 32 3.85 2.88 16.59
C PHE A 32 2.98 4.12 16.74
N TYR A 33 1.85 4.18 16.06
CA TYR A 33 0.91 5.31 16.06
C TYR A 33 -0.10 5.21 17.23
N GLY A 34 -0.90 6.27 17.40
CA GLY A 34 -1.88 6.38 18.49
C GLY A 34 -1.30 6.97 19.78
N ASP A 35 -2.20 7.32 20.70
CA ASP A 35 -1.91 8.04 21.93
C ASP A 35 -1.00 7.27 22.89
N GLU A 36 -1.28 5.99 23.12
CA GLU A 36 -0.47 5.17 24.01
C GLU A 36 0.97 5.02 23.47
N ALA A 37 1.10 4.73 22.18
CA ALA A 37 2.39 4.53 21.53
C ALA A 37 3.19 5.84 21.42
N GLY A 38 2.52 6.95 21.09
CA GLY A 38 3.10 8.29 21.04
C GLY A 38 3.55 8.78 22.41
N GLY A 39 2.74 8.56 23.46
CA GLY A 39 3.06 8.91 24.84
C GLY A 39 4.26 8.12 25.37
N ARG A 40 4.28 6.79 25.20
CA ARG A 40 5.42 5.93 25.59
C ARG A 40 6.73 6.33 24.91
N ARG A 41 6.67 6.88 23.69
CA ARG A 41 7.84 7.28 22.90
C ARG A 41 8.21 8.76 23.03
N GLY A 42 7.39 9.56 23.70
CA GLY A 42 7.55 11.01 23.77
C GLY A 42 7.38 11.72 22.42
N LEU A 43 6.65 11.10 21.47
CA LEU A 43 6.34 11.66 20.16
C LEU A 43 4.99 12.37 20.12
N ALA A 44 4.08 12.03 21.05
CA ALA A 44 2.77 12.66 21.12
C ALA A 44 2.89 14.15 21.42
N ARG A 45 2.13 14.95 20.67
CA ARG A 45 2.02 16.40 20.84
C ARG A 45 0.56 16.80 21.07
N ASN A 46 0.36 17.92 21.77
CA ASN A 46 -0.96 18.36 22.18
C ASN A 46 -1.64 19.19 21.06
N TYR A 47 -2.20 18.50 20.07
CA TYR A 47 -3.08 19.07 19.06
C TYR A 47 -3.94 17.98 18.41
N ASP A 48 -5.12 18.35 17.90
CA ASP A 48 -6.02 17.40 17.23
C ASP A 48 -5.74 17.28 15.73
N ARG A 49 -5.44 18.41 15.08
CA ARG A 49 -5.02 18.50 13.66
C ARG A 49 -3.93 19.54 13.44
N ALA A 50 -3.17 19.40 12.36
CA ALA A 50 -2.02 20.25 12.07
C ALA A 50 -2.42 21.68 11.67
N HIS A 51 -3.46 21.84 10.88
CA HIS A 51 -3.95 23.14 10.42
C HIS A 51 -4.40 24.00 11.61
N GLY A 52 -3.89 25.23 11.67
CA GLY A 52 -4.19 26.17 12.76
C GLY A 52 -3.51 25.87 14.10
N SER A 53 -2.71 24.80 14.21
CA SER A 53 -2.03 24.41 15.45
C SER A 53 -0.57 24.87 15.48
N PRO A 54 -0.17 25.74 16.43
CA PRO A 54 1.24 26.08 16.64
C PRO A 54 2.08 24.86 17.05
N ALA A 55 1.50 23.90 17.79
CA ALA A 55 2.21 22.73 18.29
C ALA A 55 2.61 21.72 17.18
N ALA A 56 1.99 21.84 16.01
CA ALA A 56 2.26 21.00 14.85
C ALA A 56 3.38 21.56 13.95
N GLN A 57 3.80 22.82 14.12
CA GLN A 57 4.64 23.54 13.16
C GLN A 57 6.02 22.90 12.90
N ASP A 58 6.59 22.28 13.93
CA ASP A 58 7.87 21.55 13.92
C ASP A 58 7.68 20.04 14.21
N ASP A 59 6.45 19.52 14.05
CA ASP A 59 6.16 18.11 14.19
C ASP A 59 6.47 17.36 12.89
N PRO A 60 7.42 16.40 12.87
CA PRO A 60 7.74 15.67 11.66
C PRO A 60 6.62 14.74 11.15
N PHE A 61 5.59 14.51 11.97
CA PHE A 61 4.42 13.70 11.60
C PHE A 61 3.23 14.54 11.14
N ALA A 62 3.32 15.87 11.22
CA ALA A 62 2.25 16.75 10.80
C ALA A 62 2.19 16.89 9.26
N VAL A 63 0.98 16.81 8.71
CA VAL A 63 0.72 17.11 7.30
C VAL A 63 0.23 18.55 7.18
N HIS A 64 1.06 19.44 6.63
CA HIS A 64 0.69 20.85 6.43
C HIS A 64 0.02 21.05 5.06
N LEU A 65 -1.31 20.90 5.02
CA LEU A 65 -2.08 20.99 3.76
C LEU A 65 -1.88 22.33 3.03
N THR A 66 -1.72 23.43 3.77
CA THR A 66 -1.52 24.78 3.22
C THR A 66 -0.17 24.97 2.52
N ASP A 67 0.79 24.05 2.71
CA ASP A 67 2.08 24.09 2.01
C ASP A 67 1.92 23.66 0.52
N SER A 68 0.73 23.21 0.10
CA SER A 68 0.42 22.86 -1.28
C SER A 68 -0.96 23.30 -1.72
N ALA A 69 -1.02 24.01 -2.85
CA ALA A 69 -2.28 24.39 -3.47
C ALA A 69 -3.14 23.17 -3.85
N VAL A 70 -2.51 22.06 -4.26
CA VAL A 70 -3.23 20.83 -4.64
C VAL A 70 -3.83 20.15 -3.42
N LEU A 71 -3.06 19.97 -2.35
CA LEU A 71 -3.58 19.37 -1.12
C LEU A 71 -4.60 20.27 -0.42
N SER A 72 -4.42 21.60 -0.51
CA SER A 72 -5.41 22.55 -0.01
C SER A 72 -6.73 22.41 -0.75
N ALA A 73 -6.71 22.42 -2.09
CA ALA A 73 -7.92 22.31 -2.90
C ALA A 73 -8.65 20.96 -2.73
N LEU A 74 -7.91 19.86 -2.57
CA LEU A 74 -8.49 18.52 -2.46
C LEU A 74 -9.02 18.19 -1.07
N TYR A 75 -8.36 18.71 -0.02
CA TYR A 75 -8.69 18.34 1.35
C TYR A 75 -9.19 19.55 2.14
N LEU A 76 -8.35 20.57 2.33
CA LEU A 76 -8.65 21.68 3.25
C LEU A 76 -9.87 22.51 2.83
N ASP A 77 -9.92 22.92 1.56
CA ASP A 77 -11.00 23.74 1.02
C ASP A 77 -12.30 22.93 0.84
N ALA A 78 -12.19 21.60 0.83
CA ALA A 78 -13.28 20.65 0.65
C ALA A 78 -13.87 20.12 1.97
N GLU A 79 -13.33 20.49 3.14
CA GLU A 79 -13.77 19.97 4.45
C GLU A 79 -15.27 20.16 4.72
N ALA A 80 -15.89 21.16 4.12
CA ALA A 80 -17.32 21.44 4.27
C ALA A 80 -18.24 20.39 3.61
N GLU A 81 -17.73 19.58 2.68
CA GLU A 81 -18.52 18.61 1.93
C GLU A 81 -18.87 17.36 2.76
N ASP A 82 -17.92 16.87 3.58
CA ASP A 82 -18.09 15.64 4.36
C ASP A 82 -17.47 15.68 5.78
N GLY A 83 -16.78 16.75 6.14
CA GLY A 83 -16.08 16.89 7.43
C GLY A 83 -14.78 16.07 7.53
N TYR A 84 -14.24 15.59 6.41
CA TYR A 84 -13.02 14.79 6.40
C TYR A 84 -11.77 15.63 6.64
N HIS A 85 -11.14 15.44 7.80
CA HIS A 85 -9.87 16.10 8.14
C HIS A 85 -8.68 15.17 7.85
N ARG A 86 -7.92 15.47 6.79
CA ARG A 86 -6.77 14.65 6.36
C ARG A 86 -5.53 14.79 7.26
N ASP A 87 -5.42 15.89 7.99
CA ASP A 87 -4.24 16.31 8.75
C ASP A 87 -4.40 16.13 10.27
N GLN A 88 -5.19 15.14 10.68
CA GLN A 88 -5.29 14.75 12.08
C GLN A 88 -3.95 14.26 12.64
N ASN A 89 -3.74 14.50 13.93
CA ASN A 89 -2.57 14.03 14.65
C ASN A 89 -2.56 12.49 14.71
N VAL A 90 -1.53 11.87 14.15
CA VAL A 90 -1.38 10.40 14.12
C VAL A 90 -1.10 9.78 15.50
N PHE A 91 -0.86 10.60 16.52
CA PHE A 91 -0.74 10.19 17.92
C PHE A 91 -1.90 10.68 18.80
N ALA A 92 -2.99 11.20 18.22
CA ALA A 92 -4.20 11.51 18.98
C ALA A 92 -4.93 10.22 19.42
N PRO A 93 -5.78 10.30 20.47
CA PRO A 93 -6.64 9.19 20.86
C PRO A 93 -7.58 8.76 19.73
N GLY A 94 -7.93 7.47 19.67
CA GLY A 94 -8.91 6.93 18.73
C GLY A 94 -8.32 6.29 17.47
N VAL A 95 -7.00 6.29 17.30
CA VAL A 95 -6.34 5.45 16.28
C VAL A 95 -6.55 3.99 16.67
N THR A 96 -7.19 3.23 15.79
CA THR A 96 -7.54 1.80 16.01
C THR A 96 -7.03 0.90 14.90
N ILE A 97 -6.37 1.48 13.90
CA ILE A 97 -5.88 0.78 12.71
C ILE A 97 -4.54 0.14 13.04
N GLU A 98 -4.37 -1.15 12.74
CA GLU A 98 -3.08 -1.82 12.88
C GLU A 98 -2.04 -1.17 11.96
N ASP A 99 -0.84 -0.97 12.50
CA ASP A 99 0.30 -0.37 11.79
C ASP A 99 1.50 -1.31 11.66
N ASP A 100 1.44 -2.46 12.34
CA ASP A 100 2.31 -3.62 12.16
C ASP A 100 1.45 -4.87 12.04
N MET A 101 1.64 -5.64 10.96
CA MET A 101 0.75 -6.75 10.63
C MET A 101 1.44 -7.84 9.82
N ALA A 102 1.15 -9.09 10.18
CA ALA A 102 1.55 -10.30 9.50
C ALA A 102 0.30 -11.07 9.02
N VAL A 103 0.32 -11.51 7.76
CA VAL A 103 -0.80 -12.23 7.14
C VAL A 103 -0.27 -13.49 6.46
N LEU A 104 -0.91 -14.63 6.72
CA LEU A 104 -0.70 -15.89 6.04
C LEU A 104 -1.92 -16.18 5.16
N VAL A 105 -1.71 -16.38 3.86
CA VAL A 105 -2.78 -16.70 2.91
C VAL A 105 -2.48 -18.04 2.26
N ARG A 106 -3.47 -18.94 2.26
CA ARG A 106 -3.50 -20.14 1.42
C ARG A 106 -4.36 -19.85 0.20
N TYR A 107 -3.87 -20.20 -0.98
CA TYR A 107 -4.56 -20.06 -2.25
C TYR A 107 -5.16 -21.38 -2.71
N VAL A 108 -6.21 -21.32 -3.53
CA VAL A 108 -6.87 -22.52 -4.12
C VAL A 108 -5.91 -23.34 -4.97
N SER A 109 -4.94 -22.70 -5.62
CA SER A 109 -3.86 -23.38 -6.36
C SER A 109 -2.89 -24.18 -5.48
N GLY A 110 -2.99 -24.08 -4.16
CA GLY A 110 -2.08 -24.69 -3.19
C GLY A 110 -0.88 -23.82 -2.81
N ALA A 111 -0.71 -22.67 -3.44
CA ALA A 111 0.33 -21.70 -3.07
C ALA A 111 0.06 -21.10 -1.67
N THR A 112 1.12 -20.73 -0.97
CA THR A 112 1.06 -20.04 0.32
C THR A 112 1.82 -18.73 0.26
N LEU A 113 1.21 -17.66 0.75
CA LEU A 113 1.82 -16.34 0.87
C LEU A 113 2.01 -15.99 2.35
N THR A 114 3.22 -15.55 2.70
CA THR A 114 3.50 -14.84 3.95
C THR A 114 3.70 -13.36 3.62
N TYR A 115 2.86 -12.51 4.19
CA TYR A 115 2.87 -11.07 3.98
C TYR A 115 3.14 -10.35 5.30
N HIS A 116 3.91 -9.27 5.24
CA HIS A 116 4.14 -8.38 6.37
C HIS A 116 4.04 -6.93 5.91
N LEU A 117 3.39 -6.08 6.69
CA LEU A 117 3.36 -4.65 6.48
C LEU A 117 3.75 -3.94 7.77
N THR A 118 4.62 -2.96 7.61
CA THR A 118 5.04 -2.03 8.66
C THR A 118 4.79 -0.62 8.15
N ALA A 119 3.80 0.07 8.71
CA ALA A 119 3.35 1.39 8.25
C ALA A 119 4.25 2.55 8.74
N TYR A 120 5.27 2.24 9.53
CA TYR A 120 6.25 3.17 10.09
C TYR A 120 7.69 2.81 9.66
N ALA A 121 7.83 2.19 8.48
CA ALA A 121 9.12 1.86 7.90
C ALA A 121 9.89 3.14 7.52
N PRO A 122 11.23 3.14 7.62
CA PRO A 122 12.04 4.32 7.29
C PRO A 122 12.20 4.56 5.79
N TRP A 123 11.72 3.65 4.95
CA TRP A 123 11.76 3.69 3.48
C TRP A 123 10.41 3.21 2.95
N GLU A 124 10.04 3.64 1.75
CA GLU A 124 8.79 3.26 1.10
C GLU A 124 9.04 2.27 -0.04
N GLY A 125 8.22 1.22 -0.09
CA GLY A 125 8.22 0.26 -1.17
C GLY A 125 7.84 -1.14 -0.68
N TYR A 126 8.14 -2.15 -1.51
CA TYR A 126 7.83 -3.53 -1.20
C TYR A 126 8.87 -4.50 -1.77
N ARG A 127 8.85 -5.71 -1.20
CA ARG A 127 9.62 -6.85 -1.67
C ARG A 127 8.68 -8.02 -1.84
N ILE A 128 8.78 -8.71 -2.97
CA ILE A 128 8.07 -9.97 -3.21
C ILE A 128 9.02 -11.00 -3.79
N ALA A 129 8.82 -12.26 -3.39
CA ALA A 129 9.53 -13.37 -3.99
C ALA A 129 8.61 -14.57 -4.17
N PHE A 130 8.75 -15.24 -5.31
CA PHE A 130 8.05 -16.47 -5.64
C PHE A 130 9.05 -17.61 -5.69
N ASN A 131 8.77 -18.68 -4.97
CA ASN A 131 9.58 -19.90 -4.99
C ASN A 131 8.79 -20.97 -5.74
N GLY A 132 9.43 -21.59 -6.74
CA GLY A 132 8.86 -22.66 -7.54
C GLY A 132 9.82 -23.85 -7.65
N SER A 133 9.44 -24.82 -8.49
CA SER A 133 10.21 -26.05 -8.69
C SER A 133 11.51 -25.88 -9.47
N GLU A 134 11.77 -24.70 -10.03
CA GLU A 134 12.99 -24.40 -10.80
C GLU A 134 13.87 -23.31 -10.15
N GLY A 135 13.44 -22.78 -9.00
CA GLY A 135 14.16 -21.71 -8.31
C GLY A 135 13.23 -20.62 -7.80
N ARG A 136 13.69 -19.37 -7.88
CA ARG A 136 13.04 -18.21 -7.27
C ARG A 136 13.14 -16.98 -8.18
N ILE A 137 12.08 -16.18 -8.22
CA ILE A 137 12.11 -14.82 -8.79
C ILE A 137 11.79 -13.82 -7.67
N GLU A 138 12.54 -12.71 -7.64
CA GLU A 138 12.47 -11.69 -6.60
C GLU A 138 12.27 -10.32 -7.24
N LEU A 139 11.36 -9.52 -6.71
CA LEU A 139 11.18 -8.13 -7.08
C LEU A 139 11.35 -7.26 -5.83
N LEU A 140 12.26 -6.29 -5.92
CA LEU A 140 12.36 -5.14 -5.02
C LEU A 140 11.83 -3.94 -5.77
N VAL A 141 10.85 -3.26 -5.17
CA VAL A 141 10.45 -1.91 -5.56
C VAL A 141 10.69 -1.02 -4.35
N GLU A 142 11.69 -0.16 -4.45
CA GLU A 142 11.98 0.91 -3.51
C GLU A 142 11.51 2.21 -4.16
N GLU A 143 10.48 2.81 -3.58
CA GLU A 143 9.89 4.08 -4.04
C GLU A 143 10.67 5.25 -3.44
N SER A 144 10.93 5.20 -2.13
CA SER A 144 11.79 6.15 -1.43
C SER A 144 12.75 5.43 -0.49
N THR A 145 14.02 5.84 -0.49
CA THR A 145 15.06 5.29 0.39
C THR A 145 14.99 5.84 1.81
N TRP A 146 14.39 7.02 1.97
CA TRP A 146 14.14 7.68 3.25
C TRP A 146 13.05 8.76 3.10
N THR A 147 12.45 9.18 4.23
CA THR A 147 11.46 10.26 4.26
C THR A 147 12.02 11.48 5.00
N ARG A 148 11.86 12.67 4.39
CA ARG A 148 12.20 13.95 5.02
C ARG A 148 11.22 14.25 6.18
N PRO A 149 11.67 14.86 7.28
CA PRO A 149 10.81 15.23 8.41
C PRO A 149 9.63 16.15 8.04
N ARG A 150 9.73 16.93 6.96
CA ARG A 150 8.61 17.73 6.45
C ARG A 150 8.27 17.18 5.07
N ALA A 151 7.08 16.60 4.93
CA ALA A 151 6.60 16.13 3.65
C ALA A 151 6.63 17.30 2.66
N ARG A 152 7.36 17.14 1.54
CA ARG A 152 7.30 18.14 0.47
C ARG A 152 5.98 17.94 -0.23
N THR A 153 5.13 18.96 -0.17
CA THR A 153 3.82 18.95 -0.82
C THR A 153 3.86 19.68 -2.17
N ASN A 154 5.07 20.04 -2.65
CA ASN A 154 5.29 20.84 -3.86
C ASN A 154 4.99 20.11 -5.18
N GLY A 155 4.65 18.81 -5.13
CA GLY A 155 4.26 18.05 -6.31
C GLY A 155 2.85 18.43 -6.77
N SER A 156 2.61 18.36 -8.08
CA SER A 156 1.26 18.39 -8.68
C SER A 156 0.49 17.10 -8.46
N ASP A 157 1.09 16.11 -7.78
CA ASP A 157 0.51 14.80 -7.52
C ASP A 157 -0.24 14.81 -6.17
N PRO A 158 -1.54 14.47 -6.14
CA PRO A 158 -2.31 14.38 -4.91
C PRO A 158 -1.91 13.19 -4.03
N VAL A 159 -1.07 12.29 -4.53
CA VAL A 159 -0.55 11.14 -3.80
C VAL A 159 0.90 11.40 -3.43
N LEU A 160 1.22 11.28 -2.13
CA LEU A 160 2.58 11.33 -1.61
C LEU A 160 3.32 10.03 -1.94
N HIS A 161 3.63 9.79 -3.22
CA HIS A 161 4.62 8.78 -3.59
C HIS A 161 5.97 9.46 -3.84
N GLY A 162 7.06 8.76 -3.49
CA GLY A 162 8.45 9.20 -3.71
C GLY A 162 8.88 9.37 -5.18
N ALA A 163 7.95 9.66 -6.09
CA ALA A 163 8.13 9.66 -7.54
C ALA A 163 8.78 10.92 -8.13
N GLU A 164 9.36 11.81 -7.30
CA GLU A 164 10.21 12.88 -7.82
C GLU A 164 11.65 12.41 -7.99
N VAL A 165 12.31 12.92 -9.03
CA VAL A 165 13.75 12.80 -9.28
C VAL A 165 14.50 13.61 -8.21
N ASP A 166 14.46 13.16 -6.96
CA ASP A 166 15.03 13.79 -5.78
C ASP A 166 16.04 12.84 -5.12
N ASP A 167 16.82 13.35 -4.16
CA ASP A 167 17.82 12.62 -3.35
C ASP A 167 17.27 11.43 -2.53
N THR A 168 15.95 11.22 -2.54
CA THR A 168 15.25 10.11 -1.90
C THR A 168 14.89 8.98 -2.87
N ALA A 169 15.07 9.16 -4.19
CA ALA A 169 14.60 8.21 -5.20
C ALA A 169 15.13 6.78 -4.93
N GLY A 170 14.23 5.81 -4.98
CA GLY A 170 14.57 4.41 -4.83
C GLY A 170 14.95 3.70 -6.12
N ARG A 171 14.85 2.37 -6.11
CA ARG A 171 15.22 1.50 -7.24
C ARG A 171 14.24 0.34 -7.42
N THR A 172 14.15 -0.14 -8.65
CA THR A 172 13.47 -1.41 -8.95
C THR A 172 14.49 -2.44 -9.40
N GLU A 173 14.44 -3.65 -8.81
CA GLU A 173 15.33 -4.76 -9.15
C GLU A 173 14.51 -6.05 -9.28
N LEU A 174 14.57 -6.70 -10.45
CA LEU A 174 13.96 -8.00 -10.71
C LEU A 174 15.06 -9.04 -10.89
N LEU A 175 15.14 -10.02 -10.00
CA LEU A 175 16.21 -11.00 -9.95
C LEU A 175 15.67 -12.42 -10.12
N LEU A 176 16.19 -13.13 -11.12
CA LEU A 176 15.91 -14.55 -11.35
C LEU A 176 17.04 -15.41 -10.76
N ARG A 177 16.68 -16.36 -9.90
CA ARG A 177 17.59 -17.30 -9.25
C ARG A 177 17.16 -18.73 -9.59
N ARG A 178 17.74 -19.31 -10.63
CA ARG A 178 17.55 -20.73 -10.96
C ARG A 178 18.37 -21.60 -10.01
N PHE A 179 17.91 -22.83 -9.78
CA PHE A 179 18.71 -23.78 -9.03
C PHE A 179 20.06 -24.03 -9.72
N TRP A 180 21.13 -24.05 -8.92
CA TRP A 180 22.50 -24.36 -9.36
C TRP A 180 23.11 -23.39 -10.38
N GLU A 181 22.50 -22.23 -10.59
CA GLU A 181 23.00 -21.18 -11.47
C GLU A 181 23.27 -19.89 -10.69
N PRO A 182 24.23 -19.05 -11.12
CA PRO A 182 24.34 -17.68 -10.62
C PRO A 182 23.05 -16.87 -10.87
N PRO A 183 22.64 -15.97 -9.96
CA PRO A 183 21.50 -15.09 -10.17
C PRO A 183 21.64 -14.21 -11.42
N ARG A 184 20.53 -13.97 -12.12
CA ARG A 184 20.46 -13.09 -13.30
C ARG A 184 19.45 -11.98 -13.07
N GLU A 185 19.91 -10.73 -13.15
CA GLU A 185 19.03 -9.58 -13.15
C GLU A 185 18.27 -9.47 -14.48
N ILE A 186 16.96 -9.26 -14.41
CA ILE A 186 16.09 -9.03 -15.56
C ILE A 186 15.77 -7.54 -15.59
N LYS A 187 16.18 -6.86 -16.66
CA LYS A 187 15.80 -5.46 -16.89
C LYS A 187 14.40 -5.41 -17.49
N VAL A 188 13.51 -4.68 -16.82
CA VAL A 188 12.15 -4.39 -17.30
C VAL A 188 12.08 -2.93 -17.77
N ALA A 189 11.34 -2.70 -18.86
CA ALA A 189 11.11 -1.34 -19.32
C ALA A 189 10.13 -0.63 -18.37
N THR A 190 10.51 0.55 -17.89
CA THR A 190 9.60 1.43 -17.15
C THR A 190 8.62 2.06 -18.13
N GLY A 191 7.34 2.10 -17.80
CA GLY A 191 6.34 2.83 -18.60
C GLY A 191 6.51 4.35 -18.48
N GLU A 192 5.92 5.08 -19.42
CA GLU A 192 5.83 6.54 -19.35
C GLU A 192 4.66 6.97 -18.45
N GLY A 193 4.85 8.05 -17.67
CA GLY A 193 3.82 8.61 -16.77
C GLY A 193 3.99 8.25 -15.29
N GLY A 194 3.04 8.68 -14.45
CA GLY A 194 2.98 8.36 -13.02
C GLY A 194 2.83 6.86 -12.76
N HIS A 195 3.25 6.41 -11.57
CA HIS A 195 3.14 5.01 -11.12
C HIS A 195 3.68 3.98 -12.13
N GLY A 196 4.83 4.28 -12.76
CA GLY A 196 5.47 3.40 -13.75
C GLY A 196 4.67 3.22 -15.04
N GLY A 197 3.71 4.12 -15.32
CA GLY A 197 2.80 4.10 -16.47
C GLY A 197 1.50 3.33 -16.26
N GLY A 198 1.19 2.93 -15.02
CA GLY A 198 -0.06 2.26 -14.66
C GLY A 198 -1.29 3.15 -14.90
N ASP A 199 -1.24 4.40 -14.45
CA ASP A 199 -2.38 5.34 -14.52
C ASP A 199 -2.84 5.60 -15.94
N VAL A 200 -1.89 5.83 -16.86
CA VAL A 200 -2.20 6.07 -18.27
C VAL A 200 -2.94 4.87 -18.87
N ARG A 201 -2.52 3.65 -18.52
CA ARG A 201 -3.16 2.42 -19.01
C ARG A 201 -4.53 2.22 -18.40
N MET A 202 -4.67 2.43 -17.10
CA MET A 202 -5.95 2.31 -16.38
C MET A 202 -6.97 3.33 -16.91
N LEU A 203 -6.59 4.60 -17.06
CA LEU A 203 -7.47 5.63 -17.59
C LEU A 203 -7.86 5.37 -19.05
N ALA A 204 -6.93 4.84 -19.87
CA ALA A 204 -7.24 4.44 -21.23
C ALA A 204 -8.23 3.25 -21.29
N ASP A 205 -8.14 2.31 -20.36
CA ASP A 205 -9.08 1.19 -20.27
C ASP A 205 -10.48 1.65 -19.80
N LEU A 206 -10.53 2.55 -18.81
CA LEU A 206 -11.79 3.06 -18.22
C LEU A 206 -12.53 4.07 -19.11
N PHE A 207 -11.80 5.00 -19.71
CA PHE A 207 -12.38 6.16 -20.42
C PHE A 207 -12.00 6.24 -21.89
N GLY A 208 -10.99 5.47 -22.31
CA GLY A 208 -10.53 5.45 -23.70
C GLY A 208 -11.43 4.62 -24.61
N GLU A 209 -11.08 4.62 -25.89
CA GLU A 209 -11.67 3.66 -26.83
C GLU A 209 -11.23 2.25 -26.45
N ARG A 210 -12.17 1.29 -26.50
CA ARG A 210 -11.86 -0.11 -26.17
C ARG A 210 -10.61 -0.58 -26.93
N PRO A 211 -9.60 -1.12 -26.23
CA PRO A 211 -8.40 -1.61 -26.88
C PRO A 211 -8.76 -2.64 -27.95
N THR A 212 -8.25 -2.43 -29.16
CA THR A 212 -8.38 -3.41 -30.25
C THR A 212 -7.26 -4.45 -30.22
N ALA A 213 -6.15 -4.13 -29.55
CA ALA A 213 -5.04 -5.05 -29.33
C ALA A 213 -5.42 -6.08 -28.26
N PRO A 214 -5.03 -7.36 -28.43
CA PRO A 214 -5.23 -8.38 -27.40
C PRO A 214 -4.42 -8.06 -26.14
N ASP A 215 -4.93 -8.49 -24.98
CA ASP A 215 -4.23 -8.40 -23.71
C ASP A 215 -3.69 -9.77 -23.27
N PRO A 216 -2.53 -10.20 -23.78
CA PRO A 216 -2.00 -11.55 -23.51
C PRO A 216 -1.58 -11.77 -22.06
N LEU A 217 -1.48 -10.69 -21.27
CA LEU A 217 -1.10 -10.74 -19.86
C LEU A 217 -2.32 -10.63 -18.93
N GLY A 218 -3.53 -10.40 -19.45
CA GLY A 218 -4.74 -10.26 -18.64
C GLY A 218 -4.62 -9.18 -17.56
N ARG A 219 -4.11 -8.00 -17.93
CA ARG A 219 -3.90 -6.83 -17.06
C ARG A 219 -5.19 -6.07 -16.79
N ALA A 220 -6.15 -6.08 -17.71
CA ALA A 220 -7.44 -5.45 -17.50
C ALA A 220 -8.22 -6.22 -16.42
N ALA A 221 -8.48 -5.57 -15.28
CA ALA A 221 -9.19 -6.15 -14.16
C ALA A 221 -10.70 -5.95 -14.30
N ASP A 222 -11.48 -6.92 -13.84
CA ASP A 222 -12.93 -6.80 -13.76
C ASP A 222 -13.44 -6.67 -12.31
N ALA A 223 -14.77 -6.64 -12.14
CA ALA A 223 -15.40 -6.53 -10.83
C ALA A 223 -15.15 -7.76 -9.95
N ALA A 224 -14.93 -8.95 -10.53
CA ALA A 224 -14.59 -10.15 -9.79
C ALA A 224 -13.16 -10.07 -9.26
N ASP A 225 -12.22 -9.55 -10.05
CA ASP A 225 -10.84 -9.29 -9.58
C ASP A 225 -10.83 -8.31 -8.41
N GLY A 226 -11.57 -7.21 -8.53
CA GLY A 226 -11.77 -6.24 -7.44
C GLY A 226 -12.37 -6.88 -6.17
N ALA A 227 -13.32 -7.80 -6.32
CA ALA A 227 -13.90 -8.52 -5.20
C ALA A 227 -12.90 -9.51 -4.55
N ARG A 228 -12.10 -10.21 -5.37
CA ARG A 228 -11.06 -11.14 -4.90
C ARG A 228 -9.90 -10.43 -4.19
N SER A 229 -9.56 -9.21 -4.61
CA SER A 229 -8.54 -8.42 -3.91
C SER A 229 -9.04 -7.86 -2.57
N LEU A 230 -10.33 -7.53 -2.48
CA LEU A 230 -10.98 -7.09 -1.25
C LEU A 230 -11.07 -8.20 -0.19
N VAL A 231 -11.44 -9.43 -0.57
CA VAL A 231 -11.77 -10.49 0.40
C VAL A 231 -10.60 -10.87 1.30
N THR A 232 -9.35 -10.78 0.82
CA THR A 232 -8.18 -11.02 1.68
C THR A 232 -8.09 -10.00 2.80
N GLY A 233 -8.34 -8.72 2.52
CA GLY A 233 -8.31 -7.66 3.54
C GLY A 233 -9.44 -7.81 4.56
N LEU A 234 -10.64 -8.18 4.10
CA LEU A 234 -11.78 -8.49 4.99
C LEU A 234 -11.47 -9.68 5.89
N ALA A 235 -10.90 -10.75 5.32
CA ALA A 235 -10.52 -11.94 6.07
C ALA A 235 -9.41 -11.68 7.08
N SER A 236 -8.42 -10.84 6.75
CA SER A 236 -7.40 -10.41 7.69
C SER A 236 -7.99 -9.64 8.87
N ASN A 237 -8.86 -8.66 8.62
CA ASN A 237 -9.55 -7.92 9.70
C ASN A 237 -10.34 -8.86 10.60
N ARG A 238 -11.10 -9.79 10.00
CA ARG A 238 -11.86 -10.77 10.77
C ARG A 238 -10.96 -11.71 11.57
N SER A 239 -9.79 -12.05 11.04
CA SER A 239 -8.79 -12.88 11.72
C SER A 239 -8.16 -12.14 12.90
N PHE A 240 -7.89 -10.83 12.80
CA PHE A 240 -7.42 -10.01 13.92
C PHE A 240 -8.42 -10.02 15.09
N GLU A 241 -9.71 -9.87 14.80
CA GLU A 241 -10.77 -9.89 15.81
C GLU A 241 -10.91 -11.25 16.51
N LEU A 242 -10.81 -12.35 15.74
CA LEU A 242 -11.08 -13.70 16.24
C LEU A 242 -9.84 -14.40 16.79
N GLY A 243 -8.64 -14.01 16.36
CA GLY A 243 -7.41 -14.76 16.59
C GLY A 243 -7.37 -16.13 15.90
N LEU A 244 -8.17 -16.33 14.83
CA LEU A 244 -8.35 -17.61 14.15
C LEU A 244 -8.24 -17.47 12.62
N PRO A 245 -7.87 -18.56 11.89
CA PRO A 245 -7.95 -18.57 10.44
C PRO A 245 -9.39 -18.40 9.96
N VAL A 246 -9.57 -17.62 8.89
CA VAL A 246 -10.87 -17.28 8.29
C VAL A 246 -10.93 -17.80 6.85
N PRO A 247 -11.87 -18.69 6.52
CA PRO A 247 -12.18 -19.06 5.14
C PRO A 247 -12.75 -17.86 4.39
N THR A 248 -12.23 -17.55 3.20
CA THR A 248 -12.65 -16.37 2.43
C THR A 248 -14.12 -16.43 1.99
N ARG A 249 -14.60 -17.63 1.67
CA ARG A 249 -15.99 -17.91 1.29
C ARG A 249 -17.02 -17.55 2.38
N ASP A 250 -16.60 -17.48 3.65
CA ASP A 250 -17.49 -17.13 4.76
C ASP A 250 -17.79 -15.62 4.79
N LEU A 251 -17.02 -14.82 4.03
CA LEU A 251 -17.17 -13.37 3.92
C LEU A 251 -17.74 -12.95 2.57
N LEU A 252 -17.29 -13.60 1.49
CA LEU A 252 -17.75 -13.32 0.14
C LEU A 252 -17.66 -14.58 -0.72
N ASP A 253 -18.78 -14.96 -1.31
CA ASP A 253 -18.87 -16.11 -2.23
C ASP A 253 -18.57 -15.63 -3.66
N LEU A 254 -17.40 -16.02 -4.20
CA LEU A 254 -16.79 -15.57 -5.46
C LEU A 254 -16.36 -16.71 -6.37
#